data_AF-A0A5K7YFV1-F1
#
_entry.id   AF-A0A5K7YFV1-F1
#
_cell.length_a   1.000
_cell.length_b   1.000
_cell.length_c   1.000
_cell.angle_alpha   90.00
_cell.angle_beta   90.00
_cell.angle_gamma   90.00
#
_symmetry.space_group_name_H-M   'P 1'
#
loop_
_entity.id
_entity.type
_entity.pdbx_description
1 polymer ?
#
loop_
_entity_poly.entity_id
_entity_poly.type
_entity_poly.pdbx_seq_one_letter_code
_entity_poly.pdbx_strand_id
1 'polypeptide(L)'
;MEKTIQRLKDEKIEIEAEYYECGIIEGYELCQNAPYRRIQCMLNWNGECWPEDEWFKGWVDETIECDDLMDYIVHNNSDYHFNDFAEAYFIGFREAVKDFWNEVEPELRKSR
;
A
#
# COMPACT_ATOMS: atom_id res chain seq x y z
N MET A 1 4.63 25.11 23.88
CA MET A 1 4.85 24.99 22.43
C MET A 1 5.63 23.73 22.10
N GLU A 2 6.84 23.53 22.63
CA GLU A 2 7.64 22.30 22.41
C GLU A 2 6.91 21.01 22.85
N LYS A 3 6.32 20.99 24.05
CA LYS A 3 5.52 19.84 24.52
C LYS A 3 4.31 19.53 23.62
N THR A 4 3.71 20.56 23.04
CA THR A 4 2.58 20.42 22.11
C THR A 4 3.05 19.84 20.78
N ILE A 5 4.21 20.30 20.28
CA ILE A 5 4.83 19.78 19.06
C ILE A 5 5.21 18.31 19.25
N GLN A 6 5.80 17.94 20.37
CA GLN A 6 6.19 16.55 20.62
C GLN A 6 4.97 15.62 20.66
N ARG A 7 3.91 15.99 21.42
CA ARG A 7 2.66 15.22 21.45
C ARG A 7 2.08 15.00 20.04
N LEU A 8 2.06 16.04 19.20
CA LEU A 8 1.55 15.93 17.84
C LEU A 8 2.43 15.04 16.93
N LYS A 9 3.74 14.99 17.17
CA LYS A 9 4.64 14.06 16.46
C LYS A 9 4.40 12.62 16.88
N ASP A 10 4.20 12.39 18.17
CA ASP A 10 3.93 11.05 18.70
C ASP A 10 2.58 10.54 18.17
N GLU A 11 1.52 11.38 18.22
CA GLU A 11 0.20 11.07 17.63
C GLU A 11 0.30 10.80 16.13
N LYS A 12 1.11 11.57 15.39
CA LYS A 12 1.32 11.34 13.96
C LYS A 12 1.92 9.95 13.70
N ILE A 13 2.96 9.57 14.45
CA ILE A 13 3.63 8.27 14.31
C ILE A 13 2.65 7.13 14.61
N GLU A 14 1.82 7.27 15.65
CA GLU A 14 0.80 6.28 16.00
C GLU A 14 -0.20 6.09 14.85
N ILE A 15 -0.70 7.18 14.27
CA ILE A 15 -1.64 7.13 13.15
C ILE A 15 -0.98 6.54 11.90
N GLU A 16 0.26 6.91 11.56
CA GLU A 16 1.00 6.32 10.43
C GLU A 16 1.17 4.81 10.60
N ALA A 17 1.40 4.33 11.83
CA ALA A 17 1.48 2.90 12.11
C ALA A 17 0.13 2.19 11.88
N GLU A 18 -1.00 2.81 12.24
CA GLU A 18 -2.34 2.28 11.96
C GLU A 18 -2.57 2.11 10.45
N TYR A 19 -2.22 3.11 9.64
CA TYR A 19 -2.34 3.01 8.17
C TYR A 19 -1.46 1.91 7.59
N TYR A 20 -0.21 1.78 8.08
CA TYR A 20 0.67 0.70 7.69
C TYR A 20 0.05 -0.67 8.00
N GLU A 21 -0.54 -0.86 9.19
CA GLU A 21 -1.21 -2.10 9.57
C GLU A 21 -2.45 -2.39 8.70
N CYS A 22 -3.25 -1.37 8.36
CA CYS A 22 -4.35 -1.49 7.41
C CYS A 22 -3.85 -1.99 6.04
N GLY A 23 -2.78 -1.38 5.52
CA GLY A 23 -2.15 -1.79 4.27
C GLY A 23 -1.73 -3.26 4.30
N ILE A 24 -1.12 -3.72 5.41
CA ILE A 24 -0.74 -5.13 5.58
C ILE A 24 -1.96 -6.04 5.48
N ILE A 25 -3.03 -5.75 6.22
CA ILE A 25 -4.25 -6.57 6.27
C ILE A 25 -4.86 -6.69 4.87
N GLU A 26 -5.09 -5.56 4.21
CA GLU A 26 -5.73 -5.53 2.90
C GLU A 26 -4.85 -6.14 1.80
N GLY A 27 -3.52 -5.97 1.89
CA GLY A 27 -2.59 -6.63 0.98
C GLY A 27 -2.70 -8.15 1.03
N TYR A 28 -2.81 -8.73 2.24
CA TYR A 28 -3.04 -10.15 2.41
C TYR A 28 -4.42 -10.59 1.90
N GLU A 29 -5.48 -9.88 2.27
CA GLU A 29 -6.85 -10.20 1.83
C GLU A 29 -6.98 -10.16 0.31
N LEU A 30 -6.38 -9.16 -0.34
CA LEU A 30 -6.38 -9.04 -1.78
C LEU A 30 -5.61 -10.20 -2.43
N CYS A 31 -4.44 -10.55 -1.91
CA CYS A 31 -3.64 -11.66 -2.42
C CYS A 31 -4.34 -13.02 -2.34
N GLN A 32 -5.07 -13.28 -1.25
CA GLN A 32 -5.82 -14.54 -1.08
C GLN A 32 -6.90 -14.75 -2.15
N ASN A 33 -7.48 -13.67 -2.66
CA ASN A 33 -8.57 -13.69 -3.63
C ASN A 33 -8.11 -13.38 -5.06
N ALA A 34 -6.87 -12.91 -5.24
CA ALA A 34 -6.36 -12.48 -6.53
C ALA A 34 -5.88 -13.67 -7.39
N PRO A 35 -6.24 -13.73 -8.69
CA PRO A 35 -5.58 -14.61 -9.63
C PRO A 35 -4.07 -14.30 -9.73
N TYR A 36 -3.27 -15.33 -10.00
CA TYR A 36 -1.81 -15.27 -10.15
C TYR A 36 -1.30 -14.02 -10.89
N ARG A 37 -1.88 -13.70 -12.05
CA ARG A 37 -1.45 -12.54 -12.86
C ARG A 37 -1.53 -11.22 -12.12
N ARG A 38 -2.54 -11.04 -11.26
CA ARG A 38 -2.74 -9.83 -10.48
C ARG A 38 -1.72 -9.71 -9.37
N ILE A 39 -1.37 -10.83 -8.74
CA ILE A 39 -0.27 -10.90 -7.77
C ILE A 39 1.05 -10.48 -8.43
N GLN A 40 1.31 -10.92 -9.66
CA GLN A 40 2.48 -10.46 -10.41
C GLN A 40 2.44 -8.96 -10.73
N CYS A 41 1.27 -8.38 -11.06
CA CYS A 41 1.14 -6.93 -11.22
C CYS A 41 1.47 -6.18 -9.94
N MET A 42 0.94 -6.63 -8.79
CA MET A 42 1.19 -6.02 -7.48
C MET A 42 2.67 -6.11 -7.08
N LEU A 43 3.32 -7.26 -7.29
CA LEU A 43 4.75 -7.46 -6.99
C LEU A 43 5.68 -6.56 -7.81
N ASN A 44 5.27 -6.21 -9.03
CA ASN A 44 6.07 -5.36 -9.92
C ASN A 44 5.94 -3.86 -9.61
N TRP A 45 5.00 -3.47 -8.75
CA TRP A 45 4.78 -2.08 -8.40
C TRP A 45 5.67 -1.65 -7.23
N ASN A 46 6.46 -0.60 -7.45
CA ASN A 46 7.39 -0.06 -6.45
C ASN A 46 6.81 1.11 -5.64
N GLY A 47 5.63 1.62 -6.01
CA GLY A 47 5.00 2.77 -5.34
C GLY A 47 5.57 4.14 -5.74
N GLU A 48 6.53 4.20 -6.67
CA GLU A 48 7.12 5.46 -7.13
C GLU A 48 6.33 6.10 -8.29
N CYS A 49 5.51 5.31 -8.97
CA CYS A 49 4.64 5.76 -10.05
C CYS A 49 3.25 5.12 -9.91
N TRP A 50 2.26 5.67 -10.61
CA TRP A 50 0.95 5.02 -10.69
C TRP A 50 1.07 3.66 -11.38
N PRO A 51 0.30 2.63 -10.96
CA PRO A 51 0.29 1.35 -11.66
C PRO A 51 -0.02 1.48 -13.15
N GLU A 52 0.71 0.75 -13.99
CA GLU A 52 0.45 0.67 -15.43
C GLU A 52 -0.73 -0.27 -15.77
N ASP A 53 -0.95 -1.31 -14.97
CA ASP A 53 -2.04 -2.27 -15.15
C ASP A 53 -3.39 -1.62 -14.79
N GLU A 54 -4.36 -1.62 -15.71
CA GLU A 54 -5.65 -0.94 -15.53
C GLU A 54 -6.46 -1.47 -14.34
N TRP A 55 -6.39 -2.78 -14.06
CA TRP A 55 -7.10 -3.34 -12.91
C TRP A 55 -6.45 -2.87 -11.62
N PHE A 56 -5.12 -2.95 -11.54
CA PHE A 56 -4.43 -2.55 -10.32
C PHE A 56 -4.48 -1.04 -10.10
N LYS A 57 -4.42 -0.26 -11.18
CA LYS A 57 -4.70 1.17 -11.17
C LYS A 57 -6.08 1.46 -10.60
N GLY A 58 -7.13 0.80 -11.11
CA GLY A 58 -8.49 1.00 -10.62
C GLY A 58 -8.65 0.62 -9.14
N TRP A 59 -7.95 -0.42 -8.68
CA TRP A 59 -7.92 -0.77 -7.26
C TRP A 59 -7.22 0.31 -6.42
N VAL A 60 -6.06 0.81 -6.86
CA VAL A 60 -5.35 1.90 -6.17
C VAL A 60 -6.21 3.18 -6.14
N ASP A 61 -6.87 3.53 -7.24
CA ASP A 61 -7.80 4.66 -7.32
C ASP A 61 -8.93 4.50 -6.28
N GLU A 62 -9.56 3.31 -6.21
CA GLU A 62 -10.67 3.02 -5.30
C GLU A 62 -10.25 3.02 -3.82
N THR A 63 -9.11 2.39 -3.48
CA THR A 63 -8.52 2.42 -2.13
C THR A 63 -8.26 3.87 -1.70
N ILE A 64 -7.73 4.67 -2.62
CA ILE A 64 -7.45 6.08 -2.33
C ILE A 64 -8.71 6.89 -2.05
N GLU A 65 -9.77 6.63 -2.82
CA GLU A 65 -11.06 7.29 -2.68
C GLU A 65 -11.87 6.81 -1.46
N CYS A 66 -11.79 5.52 -1.11
CA CYS A 66 -12.61 4.91 -0.07
C CYS A 66 -12.02 5.06 1.34
N ASP A 67 -10.70 5.06 1.47
CA ASP A 67 -10.02 5.17 2.78
C ASP A 67 -9.70 6.62 3.17
N ASP A 68 -10.38 7.59 2.55
CA ASP A 68 -10.12 9.03 2.68
C ASP A 68 -8.64 9.42 2.45
N LEU A 69 -7.88 8.58 1.71
CA LEU A 69 -6.49 8.86 1.33
C LEU A 69 -6.38 9.95 0.26
N MET A 70 -7.50 10.40 -0.31
CA MET A 70 -7.60 11.52 -1.25
C MET A 70 -7.17 12.86 -0.66
N ASP A 71 -7.50 13.15 0.61
CA ASP A 71 -7.06 14.37 1.32
C ASP A 71 -5.54 14.41 1.54
N TYR A 72 -4.88 13.32 1.18
CA TYR A 72 -3.53 12.95 1.52
C TYR A 72 -2.63 12.78 0.27
N ILE A 73 -3.08 13.21 -0.92
CA ILE A 73 -2.24 13.24 -2.14
C ILE A 73 -1.75 14.65 -2.42
N VAL A 74 -0.43 14.85 -2.50
CA VAL A 74 0.17 16.14 -2.85
C VAL A 74 0.34 16.21 -4.37
N HIS A 75 -0.56 16.93 -5.05
CA HIS A 75 -0.40 17.27 -6.47
C HIS A 75 0.58 18.44 -6.61
N ASN A 76 1.84 18.16 -6.96
CA ASN A 76 2.79 19.20 -7.35
C ASN A 76 3.28 18.94 -8.77
N ASN A 77 2.78 19.74 -9.73
CA ASN A 77 3.28 19.90 -11.09
C ASN A 77 3.94 18.64 -11.71
N SER A 78 3.10 17.69 -12.14
CA SER A 78 3.40 16.48 -12.93
C SER A 78 3.95 15.24 -12.21
N ASP A 79 4.30 15.32 -10.92
CA ASP A 79 4.70 14.15 -10.12
C ASP A 79 3.62 13.85 -9.06
N TYR A 80 3.09 12.62 -9.09
CA TYR A 80 2.15 12.13 -8.08
C TYR A 80 2.95 11.69 -6.86
N HIS A 81 2.73 12.34 -5.72
CA HIS A 81 3.30 11.93 -4.44
C HIS A 81 2.19 11.62 -3.44
N PHE A 82 2.21 10.39 -2.93
CA PHE A 82 1.51 10.05 -1.69
C PHE A 82 2.08 10.93 -0.57
N ASN A 83 1.23 11.41 0.33
CA ASN A 83 1.76 11.91 1.60
C ASN A 83 2.19 10.74 2.49
N ASP A 84 2.72 11.09 3.66
CA ASP A 84 3.24 10.13 4.62
C ASP A 84 2.23 9.04 5.06
N PHE A 85 0.92 9.33 5.11
CA PHE A 85 -0.11 8.35 5.51
C PHE A 85 -0.44 7.36 4.38
N ALA A 86 -0.70 7.86 3.17
CA ALA A 86 -0.90 7.01 2.01
C ALA A 86 0.37 6.22 1.68
N GLU A 87 1.54 6.81 1.88
CA GLU A 87 2.82 6.13 1.77
C GLU A 87 2.95 5.00 2.81
N ALA A 88 2.64 5.26 4.08
CA ALA A 88 2.65 4.24 5.13
C ALA A 88 1.73 3.06 4.79
N TYR A 89 0.49 3.33 4.36
CA TYR A 89 -0.44 2.32 3.89
C TYR A 89 0.15 1.48 2.74
N PHE A 90 0.62 2.13 1.67
CA PHE A 90 1.10 1.39 0.50
C PHE A 90 2.44 0.68 0.77
N ILE A 91 3.25 1.14 1.73
CA ILE A 91 4.40 0.38 2.23
C ILE A 91 3.92 -0.93 2.86
N GLY A 92 2.96 -0.87 3.80
CA GLY A 92 2.40 -2.06 4.43
C GLY A 92 1.78 -3.02 3.43
N PHE A 93 0.98 -2.51 2.50
CA PHE A 93 0.40 -3.29 1.39
C PHE A 93 1.45 -4.05 0.59
N ARG A 94 2.52 -3.36 0.14
CA ARG A 94 3.58 -3.99 -0.67
C ARG A 94 4.36 -5.04 0.13
N GLU A 95 4.56 -4.85 1.42
CA GLU A 95 5.19 -5.85 2.28
C GLU A 95 4.31 -7.10 2.41
N ALA A 96 3.02 -6.95 2.67
CA ALA A 96 2.08 -8.08 2.71
C ALA A 96 2.05 -8.87 1.39
N VAL A 97 2.03 -8.19 0.24
CA VAL A 97 2.09 -8.84 -1.08
C VAL A 97 3.37 -9.66 -1.25
N LYS A 98 4.52 -9.14 -0.82
CA LYS A 98 5.80 -9.84 -0.87
C LYS A 98 5.83 -11.04 0.07
N ASP A 99 5.36 -10.88 1.29
CA ASP A 99 5.34 -11.95 2.28
C ASP A 99 4.42 -13.07 1.86
N PHE A 100 3.19 -12.74 1.41
CA PHE A 100 2.28 -13.72 0.83
C PHE A 100 2.93 -14.49 -0.33
N TRP A 101 3.60 -13.79 -1.25
CA TRP A 101 4.28 -14.44 -2.37
C TRP A 101 5.40 -15.38 -1.91
N ASN A 102 6.20 -14.96 -0.92
CA ASN A 102 7.27 -15.78 -0.35
C ASN A 102 6.73 -17.08 0.31
N GLU A 103 5.52 -17.05 0.85
CA GLU A 103 4.86 -18.24 1.41
C GLU A 103 4.38 -19.21 0.33
N VAL A 104 3.77 -18.71 -0.76
CA VAL A 104 3.12 -19.56 -1.77
C VAL A 104 4.05 -19.98 -2.92
N GLU A 105 5.04 -19.16 -3.28
CA GLU A 105 5.95 -19.44 -4.40
C GLU A 105 6.65 -20.80 -4.29
N PRO A 106 7.18 -21.22 -3.13
CA PRO A 106 7.83 -22.53 -3.00
C PRO A 106 6.90 -23.70 -3.35
N GLU A 107 5.61 -23.62 -2.99
CA GLU A 107 4.63 -24.67 -3.28
C GLU A 107 4.23 -24.67 -4.77
N LEU A 108 4.11 -23.49 -5.38
CA LEU A 108 3.88 -23.37 -6.81
C LEU A 108 5.03 -23.96 -7.63
N ARG A 109 6.27 -23.80 -7.17
CA ARG A 109 7.48 -24.36 -7.83
C ARG A 109 7.57 -25.89 -7.71
N LYS A 110 7.04 -26.49 -6.64
CA LYS A 110 6.98 -27.96 -6.46
C LYS A 110 5.95 -28.63 -7.36
N SER A 111 5.01 -27.87 -7.91
CA SER A 111 3.93 -28.36 -8.77
C SER A 111 4.33 -28.48 -10.26
N ARG A 112 5.60 -28.24 -10.60
CA ARG A 112 6.21 -28.43 -11.92
C ARG A 112 6.96 -29.75 -12.00
#